data_AF-A0A7V2X8I1-F1
#
_entry.id   AF-A0A7V2X8I1-F1
#
_cell.length_a   1.000
_cell.length_b   1.000
_cell.length_c   1.000
_cell.angle_alpha   90.00
_cell.angle_beta   90.00
_cell.angle_gamma   90.00
#
_symmetry.space_group_name_H-M   'P 1'
#
loop_
_entity.id
_entity.type
_entity.pdbx_description
1 polymer ?
#
loop_
_entity_poly.entity_id
_entity_poly.type
_entity_poly.pdbx_seq_one_letter_code
_entity_poly.pdbx_strand_id
1 'polypeptide(L)'
;MPIGQGHTTPGAFVPGESENPVKIISPDPDAAGGGGLRWALAEVSVEKVGRVVPLAHVDGSPYQHGRNIVREISWREYAGLKSAGRKPAVKLPLPEGHSPKEDFYPPHRHADYRWAMAVDLDRCLGCGACVVACYAENNVAVVGRERVLDGREMSWLRVERYFDRDRVFARFLPMLCQHCEEAPCESVCPIFAPHHSKEGINNQVYNRCIGTRFCSQNCPYKVRRFNWFTYDHPEPLNWQLNPDVTVRHKGVMEKCSFCIQRIVEAKVRARSQGRK
;
A
#
# COMPACT_ATOMS: atom_id res chain seq x y z
N MET A 1 -2.82 -25.04 -5.29
CA MET A 1 -2.58 -24.77 -3.86
C MET A 1 -1.24 -24.06 -3.72
N PRO A 2 -1.12 -22.97 -2.94
CA PRO A 2 0.16 -22.28 -2.74
C PRO A 2 1.14 -23.14 -1.92
N ILE A 3 2.42 -23.14 -2.29
CA ILE A 3 3.50 -23.87 -1.61
C ILE A 3 4.28 -22.96 -0.65
N GLY A 4 5.11 -23.55 0.22
CA GLY A 4 6.10 -22.81 1.01
C GLY A 4 5.62 -22.25 2.35
N GLN A 5 4.43 -22.62 2.81
CA GLN A 5 3.88 -22.16 4.09
C GLN A 5 3.91 -23.25 5.20
N GLY A 6 4.11 -24.53 4.86
CA GLY A 6 3.98 -25.67 5.79
C GLY A 6 5.28 -26.20 6.38
N HIS A 7 6.03 -25.36 7.12
CA HIS A 7 7.35 -25.73 7.64
C HIS A 7 7.27 -26.40 9.02
N THR A 8 8.15 -27.38 9.27
CA THR A 8 8.22 -28.12 10.55
C THR A 8 9.57 -27.92 11.27
N THR A 9 10.05 -26.66 11.25
CA THR A 9 11.23 -26.00 11.91
C THR A 9 12.60 -26.11 11.20
N PRO A 10 13.57 -25.15 11.34
CA PRO A 10 13.63 -24.04 12.31
C PRO A 10 13.62 -22.60 11.74
N GLY A 11 12.85 -21.76 12.44
CA GLY A 11 12.74 -20.31 12.33
C GLY A 11 11.65 -19.81 13.30
N ALA A 12 11.82 -18.66 13.94
CA ALA A 12 10.91 -18.18 15.00
C ALA A 12 9.55 -17.65 14.47
N PHE A 13 9.44 -17.41 13.16
CA PHE A 13 8.32 -16.66 12.57
C PHE A 13 7.32 -17.51 11.78
N VAL A 14 7.48 -18.84 11.76
CA VAL A 14 6.54 -19.77 11.09
C VAL A 14 6.28 -20.98 11.99
N PRO A 15 5.44 -20.87 13.03
CA PRO A 15 4.88 -22.06 13.66
C PRO A 15 4.02 -22.77 12.62
N GLY A 16 4.01 -24.11 12.60
CA GLY A 16 3.38 -24.97 11.57
C GLY A 16 1.85 -24.84 11.43
N GLU A 17 1.36 -23.65 11.12
CA GLU A 17 -0.05 -23.28 11.02
C GLU A 17 -0.70 -23.67 9.69
N SER A 18 0.10 -24.05 8.69
CA SER A 18 -0.39 -24.47 7.39
C SER A 18 0.23 -25.79 6.95
N GLU A 19 -0.48 -26.53 6.11
CA GLU A 19 0.00 -27.80 5.58
C GLU A 19 0.91 -27.59 4.36
N ASN A 20 1.80 -28.54 4.14
CA ASN A 20 2.65 -28.55 2.95
C ASN A 20 1.97 -29.36 1.82
N PRO A 21 1.43 -28.72 0.78
CA PRO A 21 0.77 -29.43 -0.32
C PRO A 21 1.74 -30.24 -1.20
N VAL A 22 3.06 -30.09 -1.02
CA VAL A 22 4.03 -30.97 -1.70
C VAL A 22 3.89 -32.43 -1.24
N LYS A 23 3.37 -32.67 -0.02
CA LYS A 23 3.16 -34.02 0.52
C LYS A 23 2.22 -34.91 -0.31
N ILE A 24 1.35 -34.31 -1.12
CA ILE A 24 0.35 -35.02 -1.94
C ILE A 24 0.74 -35.09 -3.42
N ILE A 25 1.89 -34.54 -3.80
CA ILE A 25 2.41 -34.60 -5.17
C ILE A 25 3.14 -35.94 -5.36
N SER A 26 2.95 -36.59 -6.52
CA SER A 26 3.68 -37.83 -6.83
C SER A 26 5.19 -37.57 -6.91
N PRO A 27 6.04 -38.43 -6.31
CA PRO A 27 7.49 -38.34 -6.47
C PRO A 27 7.96 -38.75 -7.87
N ASP A 28 7.07 -39.34 -8.69
CA ASP A 28 7.43 -39.83 -10.02
C ASP A 28 7.68 -38.67 -11.00
N PRO A 29 8.74 -38.77 -11.82
CA PRO A 29 9.04 -37.76 -12.81
C PRO A 29 7.93 -37.64 -13.86
N ASP A 30 7.73 -36.42 -14.35
CA ASP A 30 6.91 -36.16 -15.51
C ASP A 30 7.61 -36.68 -16.77
N ALA A 31 7.10 -37.78 -17.31
CA ALA A 31 7.61 -38.40 -18.53
C ALA A 31 7.37 -37.52 -19.77
N ALA A 32 6.37 -36.63 -19.75
CA ALA A 32 6.06 -35.70 -20.84
C ALA A 32 6.83 -34.38 -20.70
N GLY A 33 7.19 -33.99 -19.48
CA GLY A 33 7.80 -32.70 -19.13
C GLY A 33 9.33 -32.70 -18.95
N GLY A 34 10.02 -33.76 -19.36
CA GLY A 34 11.49 -33.83 -19.30
C GLY A 34 12.08 -34.19 -17.93
N GLY A 35 11.32 -34.90 -17.07
CA GLY A 35 11.85 -35.51 -15.85
C GLY A 35 11.70 -34.72 -14.54
N GLY A 36 11.00 -33.58 -14.56
CA GLY A 36 10.70 -32.79 -13.35
C GLY A 36 9.56 -33.37 -12.51
N LEU A 37 9.32 -32.81 -11.32
CA LEU A 37 8.15 -33.16 -10.50
C LEU A 37 6.84 -32.79 -11.23
N ARG A 38 5.84 -33.67 -11.12
CA ARG A 38 4.50 -33.43 -11.68
C ARG A 38 3.73 -32.44 -10.82
N TRP A 39 3.63 -31.18 -11.26
CA TRP A 39 2.93 -30.12 -10.51
C TRP A 39 1.40 -30.12 -10.66
N ALA A 40 0.86 -31.02 -11.48
CA ALA A 40 -0.58 -31.20 -11.69
C ALA A 40 -1.02 -32.59 -11.19
N LEU A 41 -2.13 -32.62 -10.46
CA LEU A 41 -2.79 -33.84 -9.99
C LEU A 41 -4.09 -34.03 -10.77
N ALA A 42 -4.29 -35.22 -11.35
CA ALA A 42 -5.48 -35.52 -12.15
C ALA A 42 -6.66 -36.02 -11.32
N GLU A 43 -6.41 -36.72 -10.21
CA GLU A 43 -7.44 -37.33 -9.37
C GLU A 43 -7.31 -36.83 -7.92
N VAL A 44 -8.25 -36.00 -7.49
CA VAL A 44 -8.33 -35.48 -6.13
C VAL A 44 -9.77 -35.65 -5.63
N SER A 45 -9.94 -36.34 -4.50
CA SER A 45 -11.19 -36.35 -3.76
C SER A 45 -11.17 -35.25 -2.70
N VAL A 46 -12.31 -34.57 -2.53
CA VAL A 46 -12.47 -33.49 -1.56
C VAL A 46 -13.61 -33.84 -0.63
N GLU A 47 -13.33 -33.90 0.68
CA GLU A 47 -14.32 -34.15 1.72
C GLU A 47 -14.36 -33.00 2.73
N LYS A 48 -15.56 -32.64 3.18
CA LYS A 48 -15.75 -31.59 4.18
C LYS A 48 -15.48 -32.15 5.58
N VAL A 49 -14.35 -31.76 6.17
CA VAL A 49 -13.90 -32.20 7.51
C VAL A 49 -14.48 -31.41 8.69
N GLY A 50 -15.36 -30.43 8.45
CA GLY A 50 -16.03 -29.64 9.50
C GLY A 50 -15.17 -28.58 10.22
N ARG A 51 -13.84 -28.56 10.03
CA ARG A 51 -12.93 -27.54 10.58
C ARG A 51 -13.10 -26.20 9.87
N VAL A 52 -13.22 -25.11 10.64
CA VAL A 52 -13.25 -23.73 10.14
C VAL A 52 -11.98 -23.00 10.58
N VAL A 53 -11.32 -22.32 9.64
CA VAL A 53 -10.08 -21.57 9.90
C VAL A 53 -10.26 -20.13 9.41
N PRO A 54 -10.06 -19.10 10.27
CA PRO A 54 -10.14 -17.72 9.84
C PRO A 54 -8.93 -17.35 8.97
N LEU A 55 -9.18 -16.73 7.82
CA LEU A 55 -8.13 -16.26 6.91
C LEU A 55 -7.82 -14.79 7.19
N ALA A 56 -6.59 -14.50 7.60
CA ALA A 56 -6.10 -13.14 7.76
C ALA A 56 -5.87 -12.53 6.38
N HIS A 57 -6.79 -11.66 5.97
CA HIS A 57 -6.76 -10.99 4.69
C HIS A 57 -6.94 -9.48 4.92
N VAL A 58 -6.28 -8.69 4.10
CA VAL A 58 -6.25 -7.21 4.20
C VAL A 58 -7.00 -6.56 3.06
N ASP A 59 -7.40 -7.34 2.05
CA ASP A 59 -8.27 -6.88 0.99
C ASP A 59 -9.67 -6.62 1.54
N GLY A 60 -10.26 -5.53 1.05
CA GLY A 60 -11.66 -5.22 1.30
C GLY A 60 -12.54 -5.99 0.31
N SER A 61 -13.59 -5.33 -0.17
CA SER A 61 -14.39 -5.91 -1.23
C SER A 61 -13.56 -6.09 -2.51
N PRO A 62 -13.63 -7.28 -3.15
CA PRO A 62 -13.01 -7.51 -4.46
C PRO A 62 -13.75 -6.76 -5.58
N TYR A 63 -14.87 -6.07 -5.30
CA TYR A 63 -15.67 -5.35 -6.29
C TYR A 63 -15.75 -3.86 -5.98
N GLN A 64 -15.82 -3.05 -7.03
CA GLN A 64 -15.91 -1.59 -6.90
C GLN A 64 -17.30 -1.08 -6.47
N HIS A 65 -18.32 -1.96 -6.46
CA HIS A 65 -19.71 -1.60 -6.12
C HIS A 65 -20.27 -0.43 -6.94
N GLY A 66 -19.94 -0.35 -8.24
CA GLY A 66 -20.41 0.73 -9.13
C GLY A 66 -19.76 2.10 -8.87
N ARG A 67 -18.73 2.19 -8.03
CA ARG A 67 -18.09 3.46 -7.64
C ARG A 67 -17.03 3.96 -8.63
N ASN A 68 -16.70 3.18 -9.67
CA ASN A 68 -15.72 3.52 -10.70
C ASN A 68 -14.40 4.09 -10.12
N ILE A 69 -13.87 3.44 -9.08
CA ILE A 69 -12.64 3.82 -8.38
C ILE A 69 -11.45 3.67 -9.34
N VAL A 70 -11.28 2.48 -9.91
CA VAL A 70 -10.34 2.21 -11.00
C VAL A 70 -11.10 2.38 -12.30
N ARG A 71 -10.91 3.54 -12.91
CA ARG A 71 -11.53 3.89 -14.20
C ARG A 71 -10.77 3.24 -15.34
N GLU A 72 -11.50 2.80 -16.35
CA GLU A 72 -10.94 2.28 -17.58
C GLU A 72 -11.54 2.98 -18.79
N ILE A 73 -10.81 2.92 -19.90
CA ILE A 73 -11.26 3.34 -21.21
C ILE A 73 -10.75 2.32 -22.22
N SER A 74 -11.57 1.94 -23.20
CA SER A 74 -11.09 1.05 -24.25
C SER A 74 -10.05 1.75 -25.13
N TRP A 75 -9.10 1.01 -25.70
CA TRP A 75 -8.14 1.60 -26.63
C TRP A 75 -8.82 2.30 -27.82
N ARG A 76 -9.89 1.71 -28.36
CA ARG A 76 -10.65 2.31 -29.47
C ARG A 76 -11.26 3.66 -29.09
N GLU A 77 -11.87 3.74 -27.91
CA GLU A 77 -12.45 4.98 -27.40
C GLU A 77 -11.36 6.03 -27.12
N TYR A 78 -10.26 5.63 -26.49
CA TYR A 78 -9.11 6.51 -26.26
C TYR A 78 -8.52 7.03 -27.58
N ALA A 79 -8.34 6.16 -28.58
CA ALA A 79 -7.84 6.54 -29.90
C ALA A 79 -8.78 7.54 -30.60
N GLY A 80 -10.10 7.35 -30.47
CA GLY A 80 -11.10 8.29 -30.98
C GLY A 80 -11.07 9.66 -30.27
N LEU A 81 -10.91 9.68 -28.94
CA LEU A 81 -10.73 10.93 -28.19
C LEU A 81 -9.44 11.64 -28.63
N LYS A 82 -8.35 10.89 -28.74
CA LYS A 82 -7.04 11.40 -29.13
C LYS A 82 -7.05 11.98 -30.55
N SER A 83 -7.69 11.31 -31.51
CA SER A 83 -7.81 11.82 -32.89
C SER A 83 -8.67 13.09 -32.96
N ALA A 84 -9.65 13.24 -32.07
CA ALA A 84 -10.43 14.46 -31.91
C ALA A 84 -9.73 15.56 -31.07
N GLY A 85 -8.47 15.36 -30.67
CA GLY A 85 -7.72 16.31 -29.82
C GLY A 85 -8.26 16.44 -28.39
N ARG A 86 -9.12 15.52 -27.95
CA ARG A 86 -9.74 15.52 -26.62
C ARG A 86 -8.96 14.62 -25.68
N LYS A 87 -8.82 15.05 -24.42
CA LYS A 87 -8.30 14.24 -23.32
C LYS A 87 -9.43 13.89 -22.35
N PRO A 88 -9.35 12.74 -21.64
CA PRO A 88 -10.25 12.47 -20.52
C PRO A 88 -10.22 13.62 -19.52
N ALA A 89 -11.39 14.03 -19.02
CA ALA A 89 -11.48 15.12 -18.04
C ALA A 89 -10.85 14.68 -16.71
N VAL A 90 -9.80 15.38 -16.29
CA VAL A 90 -9.12 15.22 -15.00
C VAL A 90 -9.00 16.60 -14.38
N LYS A 91 -9.43 16.78 -13.12
CA LYS A 91 -9.16 18.01 -12.36
C LYS A 91 -7.66 18.06 -12.10
N LEU A 92 -6.97 19.05 -12.65
CA LEU A 92 -5.53 19.14 -12.52
C LEU A 92 -5.15 19.45 -11.07
N PRO A 93 -4.12 18.80 -10.51
CA PRO A 93 -3.57 19.17 -9.22
C PRO A 93 -2.62 20.35 -9.43
N LEU A 94 -3.11 21.43 -10.04
CA LEU A 94 -2.39 22.67 -10.30
C LEU A 94 -3.34 23.85 -10.07
N PRO A 95 -2.86 25.09 -9.91
CA PRO A 95 -3.73 26.24 -9.73
C PRO A 95 -4.78 26.41 -10.84
N GLU A 96 -4.51 25.94 -12.05
CA GLU A 96 -5.45 25.97 -13.18
C GLU A 96 -6.63 24.99 -13.00
N GLY A 97 -6.46 23.96 -12.16
CA GLY A 97 -7.52 23.04 -11.79
C GLY A 97 -8.39 23.54 -10.62
N HIS A 98 -8.00 24.64 -9.97
CA HIS A 98 -8.76 25.24 -8.88
C HIS A 98 -9.91 26.10 -9.42
N SER A 99 -11.10 25.98 -8.83
CA SER A 99 -12.29 26.73 -9.23
C SER A 99 -12.86 27.47 -8.02
N PRO A 100 -12.88 28.82 -8.01
CA PRO A 100 -13.51 29.59 -6.94
C PRO A 100 -15.01 29.32 -6.74
N LYS A 101 -15.66 28.64 -7.69
CA LYS A 101 -17.06 28.20 -7.58
C LYS A 101 -17.22 26.89 -6.81
N GLU A 102 -16.19 26.05 -6.81
CA GLU A 102 -16.20 24.72 -6.18
C GLU A 102 -15.46 24.72 -4.84
N ASP A 103 -14.41 25.53 -4.74
CA ASP A 103 -13.47 25.55 -3.65
C ASP A 103 -13.61 26.87 -2.86
N PHE A 104 -13.83 26.78 -1.54
CA PHE A 104 -14.00 27.95 -0.68
C PHE A 104 -12.69 28.65 -0.32
N TYR A 105 -11.59 27.89 -0.21
CA TYR A 105 -10.26 28.40 0.17
C TYR A 105 -9.39 28.67 -1.06
N PRO A 106 -8.47 29.64 -1.00
CA PRO A 106 -7.54 29.89 -2.11
C PRO A 106 -6.59 28.71 -2.34
N PRO A 107 -6.02 28.57 -3.55
CA PRO A 107 -5.11 27.48 -3.86
C PRO A 107 -3.84 27.54 -3.01
N HIS A 108 -3.33 26.37 -2.61
CA HIS A 108 -2.12 26.26 -1.81
C HIS A 108 -0.89 26.75 -2.58
N ARG A 109 -0.12 27.63 -1.94
CA ARG A 109 1.17 28.11 -2.48
C ARG A 109 2.29 27.17 -2.07
N HIS A 110 3.15 26.84 -3.03
CA HIS A 110 4.31 25.99 -2.87
C HIS A 110 5.56 26.85 -3.03
N ALA A 111 6.50 26.75 -2.08
CA ALA A 111 7.65 27.65 -2.03
C ALA A 111 8.70 27.33 -3.10
N ASP A 112 9.41 26.21 -2.95
CA ASP A 112 10.53 25.85 -3.82
C ASP A 112 10.18 24.68 -4.76
N TYR A 113 9.54 23.65 -4.21
CA TYR A 113 9.17 22.44 -4.92
C TYR A 113 7.70 22.09 -4.67
N ARG A 114 7.13 21.35 -5.62
CA ARG A 114 5.81 20.72 -5.49
C ARG A 114 5.95 19.24 -5.80
N TRP A 115 5.94 18.42 -4.75
CA TRP A 115 6.15 16.98 -4.89
C TRP A 115 4.84 16.27 -5.25
N ALA A 116 4.88 15.46 -6.30
CA ALA A 116 3.75 14.65 -6.75
C ALA A 116 4.23 13.26 -7.14
N MET A 117 3.33 12.29 -7.03
CA MET A 117 3.54 10.92 -7.47
C MET A 117 2.46 10.56 -8.48
N ALA A 118 2.88 10.14 -9.68
CA ALA A 118 1.98 9.58 -10.69
C ALA A 118 2.26 8.07 -10.80
N VAL A 119 1.21 7.26 -10.64
CA VAL A 119 1.30 5.81 -10.79
C VAL A 119 0.62 5.44 -12.10
N ASP A 120 1.40 4.86 -13.02
CA ASP A 120 0.88 4.29 -14.26
C ASP A 120 0.18 2.95 -13.94
N LEU A 121 -1.15 2.95 -14.00
CA LEU A 121 -1.97 1.77 -13.69
C LEU A 121 -1.94 0.73 -14.80
N ASP A 122 -1.68 1.11 -16.06
CA ASP A 122 -1.58 0.15 -17.18
C ASP A 122 -0.37 -0.76 -17.04
N ARG A 123 0.68 -0.27 -16.36
CA ARG A 123 1.89 -1.04 -16.03
C ARG A 123 1.80 -1.76 -14.69
N CYS A 124 0.75 -1.55 -13.90
CA CYS A 124 0.62 -2.16 -12.60
C CYS A 124 0.06 -3.58 -12.70
N LEU A 125 0.95 -4.57 -12.61
CA LEU A 125 0.59 -5.99 -12.58
C LEU A 125 0.33 -6.56 -11.17
N GLY A 126 0.29 -5.71 -10.15
CA GLY A 126 -0.01 -6.13 -8.78
C GLY A 126 1.06 -6.95 -8.06
N CYS A 127 2.34 -6.81 -8.45
CA CYS A 127 3.44 -7.64 -7.93
C CYS A 127 3.76 -7.46 -6.43
N GLY A 128 3.26 -6.41 -5.78
CA GLY A 128 3.47 -6.16 -4.35
C GLY A 128 4.87 -5.66 -3.96
N ALA A 129 5.83 -5.55 -4.89
CA ALA A 129 7.19 -5.11 -4.59
C ALA A 129 7.25 -3.70 -3.98
N CYS A 130 6.36 -2.79 -4.38
CA CYS A 130 6.25 -1.45 -3.82
C CYS A 130 5.82 -1.45 -2.33
N VAL A 131 5.04 -2.46 -1.91
CA VAL A 131 4.67 -2.64 -0.50
C VAL A 131 5.92 -3.02 0.28
N VAL A 132 6.63 -4.07 -0.14
CA VAL A 132 7.85 -4.55 0.53
C VAL A 132 8.93 -3.46 0.60
N ALA A 133 9.15 -2.72 -0.50
CA ALA A 133 10.08 -1.61 -0.52
C ALA A 133 9.70 -0.52 0.49
N CYS A 134 8.40 -0.21 0.66
CA CYS A 134 7.95 0.77 1.63
C CYS A 134 8.21 0.30 3.07
N TYR A 135 8.00 -1.00 3.36
CA TYR A 135 8.33 -1.60 4.66
C TYR A 135 9.83 -1.46 4.98
N ALA A 136 10.69 -1.89 4.06
CA ALA A 136 12.13 -1.87 4.22
C ALA A 136 12.67 -0.43 4.37
N GLU A 137 12.20 0.49 3.53
CA GLU A 137 12.69 1.86 3.50
C GLU A 137 12.25 2.68 4.72
N ASN A 138 11.01 2.47 5.19
CA ASN A 138 10.39 3.33 6.18
C ASN A 138 10.19 2.64 7.53
N ASN A 139 10.94 1.57 7.84
CA ASN A 139 10.90 0.88 9.13
C ASN A 139 9.47 0.51 9.56
N VAL A 140 8.61 0.10 8.63
CA VAL A 140 7.21 -0.23 8.94
C VAL A 140 7.19 -1.57 9.65
N ALA A 141 6.52 -1.63 10.80
CA ALA A 141 6.49 -2.83 11.62
C ALA A 141 5.74 -3.99 10.94
N VAL A 142 6.25 -5.21 11.09
CA VAL A 142 5.56 -6.43 10.66
C VAL A 142 4.55 -6.84 11.72
N VAL A 143 3.35 -7.23 11.30
CA VAL A 143 2.22 -7.54 12.17
C VAL A 143 1.85 -9.02 12.06
N GLY A 144 1.74 -9.71 13.19
CA GLY A 144 1.34 -11.11 13.25
C GLY A 144 -0.12 -11.36 12.87
N ARG A 145 -0.44 -12.60 12.50
CA ARG A 145 -1.75 -13.05 11.98
C ARG A 145 -2.94 -12.59 12.83
N GLU A 146 -2.88 -12.79 14.15
CA GLU A 146 -3.97 -12.43 15.06
C GLU A 146 -4.34 -10.94 14.98
N ARG A 147 -3.33 -10.08 14.87
CA ARG A 147 -3.54 -8.63 14.80
C ARG A 147 -4.01 -8.19 13.41
N VAL A 148 -3.65 -8.92 12.36
CA VAL A 148 -4.21 -8.71 11.01
C VAL A 148 -5.69 -9.10 10.98
N LEU A 149 -6.09 -10.19 11.66
CA LEU A 149 -7.51 -10.57 11.81
C LEU A 149 -8.32 -9.48 12.54
N ASP A 150 -7.70 -8.77 13.49
CA ASP A 150 -8.31 -7.59 14.15
C ASP A 150 -8.41 -6.35 13.22
N GLY A 151 -7.91 -6.41 11.98
CA GLY A 151 -7.83 -5.25 11.08
C GLY A 151 -6.79 -4.21 11.50
N ARG A 152 -5.68 -4.66 12.11
CA ARG A 152 -4.61 -3.81 12.66
C ARG A 152 -3.29 -4.02 11.94
N GLU A 153 -3.33 -4.16 10.63
CA GLU A 153 -2.14 -4.26 9.78
C GLU A 153 -1.40 -2.92 9.69
N MET A 154 -0.06 -2.99 9.63
CA MET A 154 0.80 -1.82 9.45
C MET A 154 1.29 -1.77 8.01
N SER A 155 0.47 -1.29 7.08
CA SER A 155 0.90 -1.07 5.68
C SER A 155 0.59 0.35 5.21
N TRP A 156 1.62 1.10 4.83
CA TRP A 156 1.51 2.48 4.33
C TRP A 156 1.07 2.57 2.88
N LEU A 157 1.36 1.52 2.12
CA LEU A 157 0.95 1.29 0.74
C LEU A 157 0.28 -0.08 0.70
N ARG A 158 -0.86 -0.19 0.03
CA ARG A 158 -1.52 -1.47 -0.26
C ARG A 158 -1.83 -1.54 -1.75
N VAL A 159 -1.84 -2.74 -2.30
CA VAL A 159 -2.28 -2.96 -3.69
C VAL A 159 -3.68 -3.53 -3.61
N GLU A 160 -4.67 -2.72 -3.99
CA GLU A 160 -6.06 -3.17 -4.07
C GLU A 160 -6.27 -3.91 -5.38
N ARG A 161 -7.09 -4.97 -5.34
CA ARG A 161 -7.45 -5.77 -6.50
C ARG A 161 -8.96 -5.71 -6.68
N TYR A 162 -9.39 -5.25 -7.84
CA TYR A 162 -10.81 -5.18 -8.21
C TYR A 162 -11.12 -6.09 -9.39
N PHE A 163 -12.23 -6.81 -9.30
CA PHE A 163 -12.83 -7.57 -10.37
C PHE A 163 -14.10 -6.89 -10.85
N ASP A 164 -14.44 -7.12 -12.11
CA ASP A 164 -15.81 -6.93 -12.56
C ASP A 164 -16.62 -8.20 -12.36
N ARG A 165 -17.93 -8.04 -12.25
CA ARG A 165 -18.85 -9.19 -12.19
C ARG A 165 -18.87 -9.98 -13.50
N ASP A 166 -18.67 -9.29 -14.62
CA ASP A 166 -18.87 -9.85 -15.96
C ASP A 166 -17.57 -10.04 -16.76
N ARG A 167 -16.41 -9.67 -16.17
CA ARG A 167 -15.10 -9.79 -16.82
C ARG A 167 -14.13 -10.52 -15.91
N VAL A 168 -13.31 -11.40 -16.49
CA VAL A 168 -12.33 -12.23 -15.77
C VAL A 168 -11.03 -11.45 -15.46
N PHE A 169 -10.99 -10.15 -15.74
CA PHE A 169 -9.80 -9.33 -15.55
C PHE A 169 -9.76 -8.71 -14.15
N ALA A 170 -8.63 -8.91 -13.47
CA ALA A 170 -8.30 -8.18 -12.25
C ALA A 170 -7.65 -6.85 -12.60
N ARG A 171 -8.03 -5.79 -11.89
CA ARG A 171 -7.39 -4.48 -11.94
C ARG A 171 -6.67 -4.21 -10.64
N PHE A 172 -5.50 -3.59 -10.72
CA PHE A 172 -4.69 -3.27 -9.56
C PHE A 172 -4.61 -1.77 -9.31
N LEU A 173 -4.76 -1.38 -8.05
CA LEU A 173 -4.67 0.01 -7.62
C LEU A 173 -3.74 0.12 -6.40
N PRO A 174 -2.51 0.61 -6.57
CA PRO A 174 -1.64 0.96 -5.45
C PRO A 174 -2.22 2.15 -4.68
N MET A 175 -2.73 1.88 -3.49
CA MET A 175 -3.29 2.88 -2.59
C MET A 175 -2.31 3.22 -1.46
N LEU A 176 -1.84 4.47 -1.47
CA LEU A 176 -1.02 5.09 -0.43
C LEU A 176 -1.63 6.43 0.00
N CYS A 177 -1.00 7.13 0.93
CA CYS A 177 -1.38 8.53 1.22
C CYS A 177 -1.25 9.39 -0.03
N GLN A 178 -2.34 10.06 -0.40
CA GLN A 178 -2.39 10.92 -1.58
C GLN A 178 -1.80 12.32 -1.35
N HIS A 179 -1.40 12.64 -0.09
CA HIS A 179 -0.92 13.97 0.29
C HIS A 179 -1.85 15.09 -0.21
N CYS A 180 -3.16 14.92 0.01
CA CYS A 180 -4.19 15.84 -0.46
C CYS A 180 -3.89 17.27 0.00
N GLU A 181 -4.01 18.26 -0.89
CA GLU A 181 -3.88 19.69 -0.52
C GLU A 181 -4.91 20.08 0.55
N GLU A 182 -6.19 19.82 0.26
CA GLU A 182 -7.27 19.94 1.25
C GLU A 182 -7.35 18.66 2.08
N ALA A 183 -6.36 18.44 2.94
CA ALA A 183 -6.24 17.22 3.74
C ALA A 183 -7.26 17.19 4.89
N PRO A 184 -8.33 16.37 4.82
CA PRO A 184 -9.31 16.26 5.91
C PRO A 184 -8.67 15.70 7.19
N CYS A 185 -7.57 14.97 7.06
CA CYS A 185 -6.86 14.39 8.19
C CYS A 185 -6.01 15.39 9.00
N GLU A 186 -5.79 16.62 8.49
CA GLU A 186 -5.05 17.67 9.22
C GLU A 186 -5.94 18.47 10.15
N SER A 187 -7.05 18.99 9.64
CA SER A 187 -7.98 19.85 10.37
C SER A 187 -8.57 19.19 11.62
N VAL A 188 -8.55 17.86 11.67
CA VAL A 188 -9.10 17.05 12.76
C VAL A 188 -8.09 16.68 13.84
N CYS A 189 -6.81 17.04 13.68
CA CYS A 189 -5.80 16.69 14.67
C CYS A 189 -5.64 17.83 15.70
N PRO A 190 -6.01 17.62 16.98
CA PRO A 190 -6.05 18.71 17.97
C PRO A 190 -4.66 19.27 18.32
N ILE A 191 -3.60 18.53 18.00
CA ILE A 191 -2.21 18.89 18.31
C ILE A 191 -1.37 19.13 17.07
N PHE A 192 -1.96 19.18 15.86
CA PHE A 192 -1.24 19.48 14.61
C PHE A 192 -0.03 18.57 14.32
N ALA A 193 -0.13 17.27 14.66
CA ALA A 193 0.89 16.29 14.28
C ALA A 193 0.96 16.09 12.76
N PRO A 194 -0.17 15.93 12.05
CA PRO A 194 -0.20 16.09 10.61
C PRO A 194 -0.35 17.57 10.23
N HIS A 195 0.46 18.04 9.28
CA HIS A 195 0.41 19.39 8.74
C HIS A 195 1.05 19.45 7.34
N HIS A 196 0.64 20.39 6.51
CA HIS A 196 1.30 20.62 5.22
C HIS A 196 2.68 21.26 5.36
N SER A 197 3.66 20.71 4.65
CA SER A 197 4.92 21.39 4.39
C SER A 197 4.72 22.54 3.39
N LYS A 198 5.70 23.44 3.31
CA LYS A 198 5.74 24.51 2.28
C LYS A 198 5.85 23.96 0.84
N GLU A 199 6.03 22.65 0.67
CA GLU A 199 6.21 21.97 -0.61
C GLU A 199 5.06 21.02 -0.93
N GLY A 200 3.93 21.13 -0.21
CA GLY A 200 2.71 20.37 -0.47
C GLY A 200 2.72 18.94 0.09
N ILE A 201 3.76 18.55 0.84
CA ILE A 201 3.78 17.24 1.49
C ILE A 201 2.99 17.34 2.79
N ASN A 202 1.91 16.57 2.90
CA ASN A 202 1.28 16.29 4.18
C ASN A 202 2.30 15.59 5.09
N ASN A 203 2.88 16.28 6.06
CA ASN A 203 3.84 15.71 7.01
C ASN A 203 3.11 14.93 8.09
N GLN A 204 3.75 13.92 8.66
CA GLN A 204 3.30 13.27 9.89
C GLN A 204 4.44 13.34 10.91
N VAL A 205 4.28 14.20 11.90
CA VAL A 205 5.26 14.35 12.98
C VAL A 205 4.95 13.31 14.05
N TYR A 206 5.74 12.24 14.09
CA TYR A 206 5.47 11.06 14.91
C TYR A 206 5.45 11.36 16.41
N ASN A 207 6.45 12.08 16.91
CA ASN A 207 6.62 12.43 18.32
C ASN A 207 5.56 13.41 18.86
N ARG A 208 4.81 14.08 17.99
CA ARG A 208 3.72 14.99 18.39
C ARG A 208 2.37 14.29 18.47
N CYS A 209 2.25 13.09 17.88
CA CYS A 209 1.00 12.35 17.83
C CYS A 209 0.63 11.79 19.21
N ILE A 210 -0.55 12.18 19.71
CA ILE A 210 -1.11 11.67 20.98
C ILE A 210 -2.11 10.51 20.80
N GLY A 211 -2.21 9.96 19.60
CA GLY A 211 -2.99 8.74 19.35
C GLY A 211 -4.52 8.87 19.38
N THR A 212 -5.09 10.06 19.11
CA THR A 212 -6.56 10.22 19.02
C THR A 212 -7.20 9.42 17.88
N ARG A 213 -6.41 9.07 16.84
CA ARG A 213 -6.81 8.30 15.64
C ARG A 213 -7.87 8.95 14.75
N PHE A 214 -8.36 10.15 15.08
CA PHE A 214 -9.40 10.84 14.32
C PHE A 214 -8.96 11.21 12.89
N CYS A 215 -7.66 11.45 12.69
CA CYS A 215 -7.08 11.63 11.36
C CYS A 215 -7.26 10.42 10.43
N SER A 216 -7.33 9.18 10.97
CA SER A 216 -7.64 7.99 10.16
C SER A 216 -9.11 7.96 9.76
N GLN A 217 -10.01 8.32 10.68
CA GLN A 217 -11.44 8.36 10.40
C GLN A 217 -11.78 9.36 9.29
N ASN A 218 -11.19 10.56 9.34
CA ASN A 218 -11.43 11.58 8.33
C ASN A 218 -10.67 11.35 7.02
N CYS A 219 -9.70 10.44 6.98
CA CYS A 219 -9.03 10.09 5.74
C CYS A 219 -9.95 9.20 4.88
N PRO A 220 -10.37 9.63 3.68
CA PRO A 220 -11.28 8.84 2.84
C PRO A 220 -10.65 7.52 2.38
N TYR A 221 -9.32 7.50 2.22
CA TYR A 221 -8.59 6.33 1.75
C TYR A 221 -8.20 5.34 2.86
N LYS A 222 -8.38 5.69 4.15
CA LYS A 222 -7.98 4.86 5.31
C LYS A 222 -6.52 4.35 5.21
N VAL A 223 -5.62 5.22 4.78
CA VAL A 223 -4.17 4.94 4.58
C VAL A 223 -3.30 5.41 5.74
N ARG A 224 -3.91 5.90 6.82
CA ARG A 224 -3.21 6.22 8.07
C ARG A 224 -3.31 5.03 9.01
N ARG A 225 -2.17 4.47 9.40
CA ARG A 225 -2.04 3.28 10.25
C ARG A 225 -1.66 3.66 11.66
N PHE A 226 -2.15 2.93 12.65
CA PHE A 226 -1.93 3.24 14.06
C PHE A 226 -1.09 2.14 14.70
N ASN A 227 -0.04 2.54 15.42
CA ASN A 227 0.73 1.61 16.23
C ASN A 227 -0.05 1.22 17.48
N TRP A 228 -0.77 0.10 17.41
CA TRP A 228 -1.52 -0.43 18.54
C TRP A 228 -0.63 -1.03 19.63
N PHE A 229 0.53 -1.55 19.22
CA PHE A 229 1.45 -2.29 20.06
C PHE A 229 2.86 -1.70 19.97
N THR A 230 3.73 -2.15 20.87
CA THR A 230 5.17 -1.96 20.71
C THR A 230 5.67 -3.08 19.79
N TYR A 231 6.43 -2.72 18.77
CA TYR A 231 7.01 -3.67 17.83
C TYR A 231 8.52 -3.74 18.06
N ASP A 232 8.97 -4.85 18.64
CA ASP A 232 10.36 -5.06 18.98
C ASP A 232 11.16 -5.54 17.77
N HIS A 233 12.41 -5.09 17.70
CA HIS A 233 13.37 -5.50 16.67
C HIS A 233 14.58 -6.10 17.39
N PRO A 234 14.51 -7.39 17.80
CA PRO A 234 15.61 -8.03 18.51
C PRO A 234 16.84 -8.15 17.60
N GLU A 235 18.03 -8.19 18.18
CA GLU A 235 19.26 -8.41 17.42
C GLU A 235 19.23 -9.79 16.72
N PRO A 236 19.59 -9.88 15.42
CA PRO A 236 20.17 -8.84 14.54
C PRO A 236 19.17 -8.08 13.65
N LEU A 237 17.85 -8.24 13.86
CA LEU A 237 16.84 -7.60 13.01
C LEU A 237 16.85 -6.07 13.09
N ASN A 238 17.32 -5.51 14.21
CA ASN A 238 17.52 -4.06 14.35
C ASN A 238 18.50 -3.47 13.32
N TRP A 239 19.45 -4.25 12.77
CA TRP A 239 20.40 -3.75 11.77
C TRP A 239 19.77 -3.51 10.40
N GLN A 240 18.56 -4.02 10.17
CA GLN A 240 17.80 -3.78 8.93
C GLN A 240 17.08 -2.43 8.93
N LEU A 241 17.04 -1.75 10.07
CA LEU A 241 16.34 -0.48 10.21
C LEU A 241 17.12 0.64 9.52
N ASN A 242 16.42 1.42 8.71
CA ASN A 242 16.94 2.62 8.10
C ASN A 242 17.24 3.67 9.18
N PRO A 243 18.49 4.12 9.35
CA PRO A 243 18.86 5.10 10.38
C PRO A 243 18.25 6.49 10.13
N ASP A 244 17.88 6.81 8.89
CA ASP A 244 17.32 8.11 8.52
C ASP A 244 15.81 8.23 8.76
N VAL A 245 15.17 7.15 9.20
CA VAL A 245 13.72 7.11 9.48
C VAL A 245 13.47 6.74 10.93
N THR A 246 12.69 7.57 11.62
CA THR A 246 12.27 7.30 13.00
C THR A 246 11.63 5.93 13.11
N VAL A 247 12.04 5.12 14.09
CA VAL A 247 11.31 3.92 14.52
C VAL A 247 10.20 4.37 15.48
N ARG A 248 8.95 4.00 15.20
CA ARG A 248 7.80 4.56 15.93
C ARG A 248 7.47 3.72 17.14
N HIS A 249 6.99 4.41 18.18
CA HIS A 249 6.47 3.77 19.39
C HIS A 249 4.96 3.52 19.27
N LYS A 250 4.45 2.71 20.21
CA LYS A 250 3.01 2.54 20.45
C LYS A 250 2.31 3.89 20.61
N GLY A 251 1.08 3.99 20.09
CA GLY A 251 0.23 5.16 20.28
C GLY A 251 0.37 6.23 19.19
N VAL A 252 1.17 5.98 18.15
CA VAL A 252 1.45 6.96 17.09
C VAL A 252 0.82 6.54 15.76
N MET A 253 0.30 7.53 15.03
CA MET A 253 -0.17 7.37 13.65
C MET A 253 0.98 7.48 12.65
N GLU A 254 0.90 6.66 11.62
CA GLU A 254 1.82 6.61 10.50
C GLU A 254 1.08 6.67 9.16
N LYS A 255 1.81 7.03 8.11
CA LYS A 255 1.33 7.03 6.73
C LYS A 255 2.51 7.12 5.77
N CYS A 256 2.27 6.84 4.50
CA CYS A 256 3.23 7.20 3.45
C CYS A 256 3.63 8.68 3.55
N SER A 257 4.93 8.94 3.53
CA SER A 257 5.55 10.26 3.67
C SER A 257 6.15 10.77 2.35
N PHE A 258 5.87 10.11 1.21
CA PHE A 258 6.64 10.23 -0.03
C PHE A 258 8.15 10.00 0.17
N CYS A 259 8.52 9.12 1.12
CA CYS A 259 9.91 8.85 1.50
C CYS A 259 10.68 10.15 1.77
N ILE A 260 10.11 10.99 2.65
CA ILE A 260 10.62 12.34 2.96
C ILE A 260 12.11 12.38 3.29
N GLN A 261 12.65 11.33 3.91
CA GLN A 261 14.08 11.18 4.19
C GLN A 261 14.94 11.27 2.92
N ARG A 262 14.52 10.62 1.82
CA ARG A 262 15.20 10.67 0.53
C ARG A 262 15.05 12.02 -0.15
N ILE A 263 13.88 12.64 -0.01
CA ILE A 263 13.64 13.99 -0.53
C ILE A 263 14.57 14.98 0.17
N VAL A 264 14.67 14.92 1.50
CA VAL A 264 15.54 15.80 2.29
C VAL A 264 17.01 15.56 1.95
N GLU A 265 17.47 14.30 1.90
CA GLU A 265 18.84 13.95 1.52
C GLU A 265 19.20 14.51 0.13
N ALA A 266 18.33 14.27 -0.87
CA ALA A 266 18.54 14.75 -2.23
C ALA A 266 18.60 16.28 -2.30
N LYS A 267 17.73 16.97 -1.56
CA LYS A 267 17.73 18.44 -1.49
C LYS A 267 18.98 18.99 -0.82
N VAL A 268 19.44 18.37 0.27
CA VAL A 268 20.69 18.77 0.95
C VAL A 268 21.87 18.61 0.00
N ARG A 269 21.95 17.49 -0.73
CA ARG A 269 22.99 17.24 -1.73
C ARG A 269 22.91 18.21 -2.92
N ALA A 270 21.71 18.53 -3.41
CA ALA A 270 21.53 19.52 -4.47
C ALA A 270 22.01 20.90 -4.03
N ARG A 271 21.62 21.32 -2.82
CA ARG A 271 22.02 22.59 -2.22
C ARG A 271 23.53 22.69 -2.01
N SER A 272 24.19 21.62 -1.55
CA SER A 272 25.65 21.62 -1.38
C SER A 272 26.41 21.73 -2.69
N GLN A 273 25.77 21.37 -3.81
CA GLN A 273 26.30 21.48 -5.17
C GLN A 273 25.85 22.77 -5.88
N GLY A 274 25.13 23.67 -5.20
CA GLY A 274 24.64 24.92 -5.78
C GLY A 274 23.56 24.73 -6.85
N ARG A 275 22.87 23.58 -6.88
CA ARG A 275 21.81 23.28 -7.85
C ARG A 275 20.46 23.05 -7.17
N LYS A 276 19.41 22.99 -7.98
CA LYS A 276 18.08 22.52 -7.59
C LYS A 276 17.94 21.01 -7.86
#